data_AF-A0A7V9AHH0-F1
#
_entry.id   AF-A0A7V9AHH0-F1
#
_cell.length_a   1.000
_cell.length_b   1.000
_cell.length_c   1.000
_cell.angle_alpha   90.00
_cell.angle_beta   90.00
_cell.angle_gamma   90.00
#
_symmetry.space_group_name_H-M   'P 1'
#
loop_
_entity.id
_entity.type
_entity.pdbx_description
1 polymer ?
#
loop_
_entity_poly.entity_id
_entity_poly.type
_entity_poly.pdbx_seq_one_letter_code
_entity_poly.pdbx_strand_id
1 'polypeptide(L)'
;MTLRSTAAREARLAEVIGAVARQALADWGAERIALLDDGSPEAALAARLLEDAPTAVPVDRVAISAAQLESLLQLLPPSQDAGRVAAEARRLYARLLGDALPASPENKTSLLLGGALPPEPLLPLGDLYASEVAELAGDWSAPPEIREMAKSAGGIERLDGALRERIEERNPAGLEALPVAVRLAVERALARGRASRLFPRIVPKIGSRTLGLDLFE
;
A
#
# COMPACT_ATOMS: atom_id res chain seq x y z
N MET A 1 7.20 5.14 24.08
CA MET A 1 8.00 5.64 22.94
C MET A 1 7.72 7.13 22.80
N THR A 2 8.72 7.99 22.91
CA THR A 2 8.58 9.46 22.99
C THR A 2 8.39 10.09 21.61
N LEU A 3 7.58 11.16 21.48
CA LEU A 3 7.32 11.90 20.22
C LEU A 3 8.57 12.19 19.34
N ARG A 4 9.75 12.40 19.96
CA ARG A 4 11.03 12.59 19.24
C ARG A 4 11.48 11.35 18.44
N SER A 5 11.14 10.13 18.85
CA SER A 5 11.47 8.91 18.11
C SER A 5 10.60 8.74 16.87
N THR A 6 9.35 9.21 16.91
CA THR A 6 8.42 9.13 15.78
C THR A 6 8.83 10.11 14.67
N ALA A 7 9.17 11.36 15.01
CA ALA A 7 9.65 12.34 14.03
C ALA A 7 10.97 11.91 13.34
N ALA A 8 11.92 11.36 14.09
CA ALA A 8 13.17 10.84 13.51
C ALA A 8 12.92 9.63 12.59
N ARG A 9 11.97 8.76 12.94
CA ARG A 9 11.55 7.65 12.09
C ARG A 9 10.90 8.16 10.81
N GLU A 10 9.95 9.09 10.91
CA GLU A 10 9.25 9.65 9.75
C GLU A 10 10.22 10.35 8.78
N ALA A 11 11.17 11.13 9.27
CA ALA A 11 12.21 11.74 8.44
C ALA A 11 13.07 10.69 7.70
N ARG A 12 13.43 9.58 8.37
CA ARG A 12 14.14 8.48 7.73
C ARG A 12 13.30 7.78 6.66
N LEU A 13 12.00 7.61 6.90
CA LEU A 13 11.07 7.05 5.92
C LEU A 13 10.99 7.95 4.68
N ALA A 14 10.83 9.26 4.87
CA ALA A 14 10.80 10.24 3.78
C ALA A 14 12.10 10.22 2.95
N GLU A 15 13.25 10.11 3.61
CA GLU A 15 14.54 9.97 2.93
C GLU A 15 14.61 8.74 2.02
N VAL A 16 14.27 7.56 2.55
CA VAL A 16 14.32 6.29 1.81
C VAL A 16 13.29 6.26 0.68
N ILE A 17 12.04 6.60 0.99
CA ILE A 17 10.93 6.60 0.02
C ILE A 17 11.22 7.60 -1.09
N GLY A 18 11.65 8.82 -0.74
CA GLY A 18 12.01 9.85 -1.71
C GLY A 18 13.17 9.44 -2.60
N ALA A 19 14.22 8.82 -2.04
CA ALA A 19 15.36 8.33 -2.84
C ALA A 19 14.93 7.27 -3.87
N VAL A 20 14.10 6.31 -3.46
CA VAL A 20 13.59 5.27 -4.37
C VAL A 20 12.65 5.86 -5.42
N ALA A 21 11.77 6.79 -5.03
CA ALA A 21 10.88 7.46 -5.98
C ALA A 21 11.63 8.25 -7.05
N ARG A 22 12.71 8.96 -6.67
CA ARG A 22 13.56 9.67 -7.65
C ARG A 22 14.25 8.73 -8.63
N GLN A 23 14.79 7.61 -8.14
CA GLN A 23 15.38 6.61 -9.01
C GLN A 23 14.31 6.02 -9.96
N ALA A 24 13.12 5.72 -9.44
CA ALA A 24 12.01 5.21 -10.23
C ALA A 24 11.57 6.18 -11.33
N LEU A 25 11.52 7.49 -11.02
CA LEU A 25 11.23 8.54 -12.00
C LEU A 25 12.28 8.57 -13.12
N ALA A 26 13.57 8.53 -12.75
CA ALA A 26 14.67 8.52 -13.70
C ALA A 26 14.63 7.27 -14.61
N ASP A 27 14.41 6.09 -14.04
CA ASP A 27 14.34 4.82 -14.77
C ASP A 27 13.11 4.76 -15.70
N TRP A 28 12.00 5.38 -15.28
CA TRP A 28 10.77 5.45 -16.07
C TRP A 28 10.79 6.55 -17.14
N GLY A 29 11.70 7.53 -17.03
CA GLY A 29 11.67 8.74 -17.85
C GLY A 29 10.48 9.65 -17.54
N ALA A 30 10.02 9.67 -16.29
CA ALA A 30 8.93 10.53 -15.80
C ALA A 30 9.49 11.72 -15.02
N GLU A 31 8.74 12.83 -15.01
CA GLU A 31 9.10 14.05 -14.27
C GLU A 31 8.46 14.10 -12.88
N ARG A 32 7.36 13.35 -12.67
CA ARG A 32 6.53 13.42 -11.46
C ARG A 32 5.85 12.10 -11.11
N ILE A 33 5.46 11.97 -9.85
CA ILE A 33 4.64 10.84 -9.37
C ILE A 33 3.16 11.20 -9.52
N ALA A 34 2.38 10.33 -10.16
CA ALA A 34 0.92 10.38 -10.12
C ALA A 34 0.42 9.47 -8.98
N LEU A 35 0.27 10.03 -7.78
CA LEU A 35 -0.19 9.28 -6.61
C LEU A 35 -1.71 9.10 -6.68
N LEU A 36 -2.17 7.84 -6.76
CA LEU A 36 -3.59 7.53 -6.79
C LEU A 36 -4.21 7.78 -5.41
N ASP A 37 -4.94 8.87 -5.26
CA ASP A 37 -5.44 9.35 -3.99
C ASP A 37 -6.93 8.99 -3.80
N ASP A 38 -7.21 8.07 -2.87
CA ASP A 38 -8.57 7.69 -2.46
C ASP A 38 -9.04 8.40 -1.18
N GLY A 39 -8.27 9.38 -0.68
CA GLY A 39 -8.56 10.04 0.58
C GLY A 39 -8.26 9.17 1.81
N SER A 40 -7.57 8.05 1.64
CA SER A 40 -7.14 7.19 2.76
C SER A 40 -6.00 7.82 3.58
N PRO A 41 -5.82 7.39 4.85
CA PRO A 41 -4.63 7.72 5.62
C PRO A 41 -3.33 7.35 4.91
N GLU A 42 -3.33 6.22 4.17
CA GLU A 42 -2.22 5.79 3.33
C GLU A 42 -1.88 6.81 2.24
N ALA A 43 -2.87 7.29 1.49
CA ALA A 43 -2.65 8.28 0.43
C ALA A 43 -2.08 9.59 1.00
N ALA A 44 -2.61 10.04 2.14
CA ALA A 44 -2.10 11.22 2.83
C ALA A 44 -0.67 11.04 3.35
N LEU A 45 -0.36 9.87 3.95
CA LEU A 45 0.98 9.55 4.43
C LEU A 45 1.99 9.44 3.28
N ALA A 46 1.61 8.77 2.19
CA ALA A 46 2.47 8.62 1.01
C ALA A 46 2.81 9.98 0.39
N ALA A 47 1.82 10.85 0.21
CA ALA A 47 2.04 12.22 -0.28
C ALA A 47 3.01 12.97 0.63
N ARG A 48 2.74 12.98 1.94
CA ARG A 48 3.58 13.68 2.93
C ARG A 48 5.02 13.18 2.91
N LEU A 49 5.26 11.88 2.93
CA LEU A 49 6.62 11.31 2.93
C LEU A 49 7.39 11.59 1.63
N LEU A 50 6.70 11.68 0.49
CA LEU A 50 7.31 12.03 -0.80
C LEU A 50 7.64 13.53 -0.88
N GLU A 51 6.74 14.38 -0.37
CA GLU A 51 6.89 15.84 -0.34
C GLU A 51 7.96 16.28 0.67
N ASP A 52 8.03 15.64 1.85
CA ASP A 52 8.99 15.92 2.92
C ASP A 52 10.39 15.32 2.67
N ALA A 53 10.59 14.60 1.57
CA ALA A 53 11.88 14.04 1.23
C ALA A 53 12.96 15.14 1.08
N PRO A 54 14.22 14.93 1.55
CA PRO A 54 15.27 15.96 1.50
C PRO A 54 15.54 16.54 0.12
N THR A 55 15.27 15.76 -0.92
CA THR A 55 15.18 16.24 -2.30
C THR A 55 13.77 16.02 -2.77
N ALA A 56 13.08 17.12 -3.04
CA ALA A 56 11.68 17.15 -3.42
C ALA A 56 11.39 16.17 -4.56
N VAL A 57 10.35 15.37 -4.36
CA VAL A 57 9.76 14.53 -5.40
C VAL A 57 8.50 15.25 -5.86
N PRO A 58 8.38 15.65 -7.14
CA PRO A 58 7.13 16.22 -7.64
C PRO A 58 6.01 15.18 -7.55
N VAL A 59 4.91 15.50 -6.87
CA VAL A 59 3.76 14.63 -6.68
C VAL A 59 2.48 15.33 -7.14
N ASP A 60 1.79 14.72 -8.10
CA ASP A 60 0.42 15.07 -8.46
C ASP A 60 -0.54 14.05 -7.84
N ARG A 61 -1.40 14.51 -6.93
CA ARG A 61 -2.43 13.67 -6.28
C ARG A 61 -3.62 13.51 -7.21
N VAL A 62 -3.84 12.29 -7.68
CA VAL A 62 -4.93 11.96 -8.61
C VAL A 62 -6.13 11.43 -7.84
N ALA A 63 -7.08 12.32 -7.57
CA ALA A 63 -8.32 12.03 -6.86
C ALA A 63 -9.56 12.07 -7.79
N ILE A 64 -10.63 11.39 -7.38
CA ILE A 64 -11.95 11.46 -8.01
C ILE A 64 -12.95 12.03 -7.00
N SER A 65 -13.59 13.14 -7.32
CA SER A 65 -14.67 13.68 -6.49
C SER A 65 -15.91 12.79 -6.54
N ALA A 66 -16.75 12.85 -5.50
CA ALA A 66 -18.01 12.12 -5.45
C ALA A 66 -18.91 12.42 -6.66
N ALA A 67 -18.98 13.68 -7.10
CA ALA A 67 -19.77 14.08 -8.27
C ALA A 67 -19.23 13.49 -9.59
N GLN A 68 -17.90 13.42 -9.75
CA GLN A 68 -17.28 12.75 -10.90
C GLN A 68 -17.57 11.25 -10.89
N LEU A 69 -17.46 10.60 -9.72
CA LEU A 69 -17.75 9.18 -9.58
C LEU A 69 -19.23 8.87 -9.89
N GLU A 70 -20.16 9.67 -9.35
CA GLU A 70 -21.59 9.54 -9.64
C GLU A 70 -21.87 9.67 -11.14
N SER A 71 -21.28 10.67 -11.80
CA SER A 71 -21.40 10.86 -13.25
C SER A 71 -20.88 9.66 -14.04
N LEU A 72 -19.74 9.09 -13.64
CA LEU A 72 -19.18 7.90 -14.27
C LEU A 72 -20.08 6.67 -14.09
N LEU A 73 -20.65 6.47 -12.89
CA LEU A 73 -21.53 5.35 -12.60
C LEU A 73 -22.82 5.38 -13.41
N GLN A 74 -23.33 6.57 -13.74
CA GLN A 74 -24.50 6.73 -14.62
C GLN A 74 -24.25 6.28 -16.07
N LEU A 75 -22.98 6.25 -16.51
CA LEU A 75 -22.59 5.83 -17.85
C LEU A 75 -22.30 4.32 -17.94
N LEU A 76 -22.28 3.62 -16.82
CA LEU A 76 -21.90 2.21 -16.72
C LEU A 76 -23.12 1.32 -16.43
N PRO A 77 -23.05 0.01 -16.72
CA PRO A 77 -24.13 -0.91 -16.40
C PRO A 77 -24.49 -0.90 -14.89
N PRO A 78 -25.79 -0.98 -14.53
CA PRO A 78 -26.21 -1.03 -13.13
C PRO A 78 -25.72 -2.34 -12.51
N SER A 79 -24.76 -2.25 -11.58
CA SER A 79 -24.12 -3.32 -10.76
C SER A 79 -22.59 -3.13 -10.60
N GLN A 80 -22.00 -2.11 -11.23
CA GLN A 80 -20.57 -1.86 -11.06
C GLN A 80 -20.23 -1.49 -9.61
N ASP A 81 -19.15 -2.08 -9.12
CA ASP A 81 -18.54 -1.72 -7.84
C ASP A 81 -17.96 -0.30 -7.94
N ALA A 82 -18.51 0.63 -7.15
CA ALA A 82 -18.10 2.04 -7.15
C ALA A 82 -16.62 2.23 -6.78
N GLY A 83 -16.08 1.41 -5.88
CA GLY A 83 -14.66 1.44 -5.50
C GLY A 83 -13.76 1.02 -6.67
N ARG A 84 -14.16 -0.01 -7.41
CA ARG A 84 -13.46 -0.43 -8.63
C ARG A 84 -13.51 0.65 -9.70
N VAL A 85 -14.66 1.27 -9.93
CA VAL A 85 -14.82 2.36 -10.91
C VAL A 85 -13.94 3.56 -10.53
N ALA A 86 -13.93 3.94 -9.25
CA ALA A 86 -13.07 5.02 -8.76
C ALA A 86 -11.59 4.72 -8.94
N ALA A 87 -11.14 3.48 -8.67
CA ALA A 87 -9.75 3.07 -8.88
C ALA A 87 -9.35 3.12 -10.35
N GLU A 88 -10.18 2.60 -11.27
CA GLU A 88 -9.91 2.66 -12.71
C GLU A 88 -9.93 4.09 -13.26
N ALA A 89 -10.81 4.96 -12.74
CA ALA A 89 -10.85 6.36 -13.12
C ALA A 89 -9.57 7.11 -12.70
N ARG A 90 -9.07 6.87 -11.46
CA ARG A 90 -7.78 7.41 -11.01
C ARG A 90 -6.64 6.94 -11.91
N ARG A 91 -6.60 5.65 -12.26
CA ARG A 91 -5.60 5.10 -13.19
C ARG A 91 -5.65 5.76 -14.56
N LEU A 92 -6.86 5.96 -15.09
CA LEU A 92 -7.04 6.63 -16.37
C LEU A 92 -6.49 8.07 -16.31
N TYR A 93 -6.84 8.84 -15.28
CA TYR A 93 -6.32 10.20 -15.14
C TYR A 93 -4.81 10.24 -14.93
N ALA A 94 -4.23 9.32 -14.16
CA ALA A 94 -2.78 9.22 -14.01
C ALA A 94 -2.08 8.97 -15.36
N ARG A 95 -2.65 8.12 -16.23
CA ARG A 95 -2.11 7.89 -17.60
C ARG A 95 -2.20 9.11 -18.50
N LEU A 96 -3.23 9.94 -18.32
CA LEU A 96 -3.42 11.15 -19.12
C LEU A 96 -2.43 12.27 -18.79
N LEU A 97 -1.72 12.19 -17.66
CA LEU A 97 -0.65 13.14 -17.34
C LEU A 97 0.58 12.96 -18.26
N GLY A 98 0.79 11.76 -18.83
CA GLY A 98 1.78 11.51 -19.89
C GLY A 98 3.25 11.52 -19.46
N ASP A 99 3.63 12.36 -18.51
CA ASP A 99 4.98 12.52 -17.94
C ASP A 99 5.08 12.00 -16.49
N ALA A 100 4.09 11.23 -16.04
CA ALA A 100 3.95 10.80 -14.66
C ALA A 100 4.15 9.29 -14.46
N LEU A 101 4.79 8.91 -13.36
CA LEU A 101 4.89 7.54 -12.87
C LEU A 101 3.71 7.26 -11.92
N PRO A 102 2.78 6.35 -12.27
CA PRO A 102 1.66 6.03 -11.38
C PRO A 102 2.12 5.33 -10.11
N ALA A 103 1.58 5.73 -8.97
CA ALA A 103 1.89 5.15 -7.67
C ALA A 103 0.62 4.80 -6.90
N SER A 104 0.57 3.61 -6.29
CA SER A 104 -0.51 3.20 -5.38
C SER A 104 -0.06 3.36 -3.93
N PRO A 105 -0.91 3.93 -3.04
CA PRO A 105 -0.57 4.12 -1.64
C PRO A 105 -0.71 2.84 -0.79
N GLU A 106 -1.02 1.68 -1.38
CA GLU A 106 -1.28 0.46 -0.62
C GLU A 106 -0.12 0.06 0.32
N ASN A 107 -0.49 -0.23 1.58
CA ASN A 107 0.42 -0.71 2.61
C ASN A 107 0.67 -2.23 2.47
N LYS A 108 1.74 -2.72 3.10
CA LYS A 108 2.19 -4.12 3.07
C LYS A 108 1.10 -5.12 3.48
N THR A 109 0.30 -4.79 4.48
CA THR A 109 -0.78 -5.67 4.96
C THR A 109 -1.83 -5.87 3.86
N SER A 110 -2.26 -4.79 3.21
CA SER A 110 -3.17 -4.83 2.07
C SER A 110 -2.57 -5.58 0.88
N LEU A 111 -1.29 -5.37 0.55
CA LEU A 111 -0.60 -6.07 -0.54
C LEU A 111 -0.46 -7.58 -0.29
N LEU A 112 -0.27 -7.98 0.97
CA LEU A 112 -0.19 -9.39 1.37
C LEU A 112 -1.55 -10.08 1.33
N LEU A 113 -2.60 -9.40 1.79
CA LEU A 113 -3.91 -10.01 2.03
C LEU A 113 -4.96 -9.73 0.93
N GLY A 114 -4.75 -8.71 0.10
CA GLY A 114 -5.64 -8.32 -1.00
C GLY A 114 -5.60 -9.25 -2.21
N GLY A 115 -4.62 -10.16 -2.27
CA GLY A 115 -4.47 -11.14 -3.34
C GLY A 115 -3.71 -10.57 -4.54
N ALA A 116 -4.38 -9.85 -5.44
CA ALA A 116 -3.72 -9.27 -6.60
C ALA A 116 -2.97 -7.99 -6.21
N LEU A 117 -1.72 -7.85 -6.67
CA LEU A 117 -1.00 -6.59 -6.50
C LEU A 117 -1.62 -5.51 -7.40
N PRO A 118 -1.65 -4.25 -6.95
CA PRO A 118 -1.98 -3.13 -7.82
C PRO A 118 -1.10 -3.13 -9.09
N PRO A 119 -1.65 -2.72 -10.24
CA PRO A 119 -0.90 -2.59 -11.48
C PRO A 119 0.09 -1.42 -11.45
N GLU A 120 -0.05 -0.49 -10.51
CA GLU A 120 0.83 0.67 -10.36
C GLU A 120 2.28 0.24 -10.14
N PRO A 121 3.25 0.79 -10.90
CA PRO A 121 4.66 0.40 -10.83
C PRO A 121 5.34 0.77 -9.50
N LEU A 122 4.95 1.87 -8.87
CA LEU A 122 5.51 2.33 -7.59
C LEU A 122 4.53 2.11 -6.43
N LEU A 123 5.03 1.55 -5.33
CA LEU A 123 4.30 1.35 -4.08
C LEU A 123 5.06 1.99 -2.92
N PRO A 124 4.89 3.31 -2.66
CA PRO A 124 5.71 4.05 -1.71
C PRO A 124 5.63 3.50 -0.28
N LEU A 125 4.47 2.97 0.11
CA LEU A 125 4.23 2.38 1.44
C LEU A 125 4.27 0.85 1.42
N GLY A 126 4.71 0.24 0.31
CA GLY A 126 4.59 -1.20 0.11
C GLY A 126 5.39 -2.05 1.10
N ASP A 127 6.32 -1.45 1.86
CA ASP A 127 7.07 -2.13 2.92
C ASP A 127 6.68 -1.72 4.36
N LEU A 128 5.61 -0.93 4.52
CA LEU A 128 5.04 -0.55 5.81
C LEU A 128 3.77 -1.35 6.09
N TYR A 129 3.69 -1.96 7.27
CA TYR A 129 2.47 -2.64 7.72
C TYR A 129 1.38 -1.63 8.12
N ALA A 130 0.12 -2.04 8.07
CA ALA A 130 -1.02 -1.18 8.40
C ALA A 130 -0.97 -0.61 9.83
N SER A 131 -0.48 -1.39 10.81
CA SER A 131 -0.20 -0.92 12.17
C SER A 131 0.84 0.21 12.23
N GLU A 132 1.84 0.20 11.34
CA GLU A 132 2.82 1.29 11.24
C GLU A 132 2.21 2.52 10.57
N VAL A 133 1.36 2.32 9.56
CA VAL A 133 0.57 3.41 8.97
C VAL A 133 -0.31 4.05 10.03
N ALA A 134 -1.02 3.25 10.84
CA ALA A 134 -1.85 3.75 11.94
C ALA A 134 -1.04 4.57 12.95
N GLU A 135 0.18 4.14 13.30
CA GLU A 135 1.07 4.89 14.18
C GLU A 135 1.50 6.24 13.60
N LEU A 136 1.75 6.32 12.28
CA LEU A 136 2.28 7.51 11.61
C LEU A 136 1.19 8.47 11.09
N ALA A 137 0.03 7.95 10.72
CA ALA A 137 -1.07 8.70 10.12
C ALA A 137 -2.26 8.87 11.09
N GLY A 138 -2.25 8.19 12.24
CA GLY A 138 -3.32 8.21 13.24
C GLY A 138 -4.46 7.22 12.95
N ASP A 139 -4.52 6.65 11.74
CA ASP A 139 -5.46 5.61 11.33
C ASP A 139 -4.89 4.83 10.13
N TRP A 140 -5.57 3.75 9.74
CA TRP A 140 -5.24 2.95 8.56
C TRP A 140 -6.51 2.57 7.79
N SER A 141 -6.34 2.18 6.53
CA SER A 141 -7.42 1.68 5.69
C SER A 141 -7.10 0.35 5.03
N ALA A 142 -8.16 -0.38 4.70
CA ALA A 142 -8.11 -1.61 3.93
C ALA A 142 -9.51 -1.99 3.44
N PRO A 143 -9.58 -2.90 2.45
CA PRO A 143 -10.82 -3.59 2.09
C PRO A 143 -11.56 -4.18 3.31
N PRO A 144 -12.91 -4.23 3.29
CA PRO A 144 -13.71 -4.71 4.42
C PRO A 144 -13.28 -6.09 4.94
N GLU A 145 -12.89 -7.00 4.04
CA GLU A 145 -12.48 -8.35 4.40
C GLU A 145 -11.21 -8.37 5.26
N ILE A 146 -10.29 -7.44 5.01
CA ILE A 146 -9.05 -7.29 5.78
C ILE A 146 -9.35 -6.62 7.12
N ARG A 147 -10.24 -5.61 7.16
CA ARG A 147 -10.67 -5.00 8.43
C ARG A 147 -11.35 -6.02 9.36
N GLU A 148 -12.24 -6.86 8.82
CA GLU A 148 -12.88 -7.93 9.61
C GLU A 148 -11.87 -9.01 10.03
N MET A 149 -10.87 -9.30 9.20
CA MET A 149 -9.77 -10.20 9.56
C MET A 149 -8.94 -9.64 10.73
N ALA A 150 -8.56 -8.36 10.68
CA ALA A 150 -7.83 -7.69 11.75
C ALA A 150 -8.64 -7.65 13.06
N LYS A 151 -9.93 -7.30 12.98
CA LYS A 151 -10.84 -7.35 14.12
C LYS A 151 -10.93 -8.74 14.74
N SER A 152 -11.10 -9.76 13.89
CA SER A 152 -11.15 -11.16 14.33
C SER A 152 -9.82 -11.66 14.90
N ALA A 153 -8.70 -11.11 14.45
CA ALA A 153 -7.37 -11.38 14.99
C ALA A 153 -7.14 -10.76 16.38
N GLY A 154 -8.00 -9.82 16.80
CA GLY A 154 -7.84 -9.05 18.04
C GLY A 154 -7.17 -7.69 17.84
N GLY A 155 -7.12 -7.17 16.63
CA GLY A 155 -6.51 -5.88 16.28
C GLY A 155 -5.53 -6.00 15.10
N ILE A 156 -5.22 -4.86 14.49
CA ILE A 156 -4.29 -4.81 13.35
C ILE A 156 -2.86 -5.12 13.78
N GLU A 157 -2.48 -4.72 15.00
CA GLU A 157 -1.16 -4.97 15.58
C GLU A 157 -0.91 -6.47 15.75
N ARG A 158 -1.94 -7.22 16.16
CA ARG A 158 -1.84 -8.68 16.33
C ARG A 158 -1.80 -9.41 14.98
N LEU A 159 -2.57 -8.95 14.00
CA LEU A 159 -2.52 -9.49 12.64
C LEU A 159 -1.15 -9.23 11.99
N ASP A 160 -0.66 -7.99 12.05
CA ASP A 160 0.63 -7.61 11.48
C ASP A 160 1.80 -8.27 12.21
N GLY A 161 1.72 -8.42 13.54
CA GLY A 161 2.71 -9.18 14.31
C GLY A 161 2.84 -10.62 13.83
N ALA A 162 1.73 -11.32 13.66
CA ALA A 162 1.72 -12.68 13.12
C ALA A 162 2.23 -12.76 11.67
N LEU A 163 1.90 -11.76 10.83
CA LEU A 163 2.44 -11.66 9.47
C LEU A 163 3.96 -11.45 9.47
N ARG A 164 4.50 -10.62 10.37
CA ARG A 164 5.95 -10.42 10.53
C ARG A 164 6.64 -11.71 10.93
N GLU A 165 6.16 -12.40 11.97
CA GLU A 165 6.73 -13.68 12.38
C GLU A 165 6.73 -14.68 11.21
N ARG A 166 5.62 -14.75 10.46
CA ARG A 166 5.49 -15.69 9.35
C ARG A 166 6.40 -15.37 8.16
N ILE A 167 6.50 -14.09 7.79
CA ILE A 167 7.11 -13.64 6.53
C ILE A 167 8.51 -13.07 6.74
N GLU A 168 8.66 -12.12 7.67
CA GLU A 168 9.95 -11.49 7.99
C GLU A 168 10.87 -12.46 8.72
N GLU A 169 10.35 -13.22 9.69
CA GLU A 169 11.16 -14.13 10.51
C GLU A 169 11.21 -15.55 9.93
N ARG A 170 10.43 -15.84 8.88
CA ARG A 170 10.29 -17.19 8.28
C ARG A 170 9.85 -18.25 9.30
N ASN A 171 9.16 -17.87 10.36
CA ASN A 171 8.63 -18.81 11.33
C ASN A 171 7.32 -19.43 10.80
N PRO A 172 7.27 -20.72 10.42
CA PRO A 172 6.04 -21.35 9.95
C PRO A 172 4.93 -21.34 11.00
N ALA A 173 5.29 -21.32 12.30
CA ALA A 173 4.36 -21.22 13.41
C ALA A 173 3.87 -19.79 13.70
N GLY A 174 4.37 -18.76 12.99
CA GLY A 174 4.04 -17.35 13.27
C GLY A 174 2.55 -16.99 13.16
N LEU A 175 1.75 -17.83 12.48
CA LEU A 175 0.30 -17.66 12.41
C LEU A 175 -0.48 -18.48 13.46
N GLU A 176 0.19 -19.33 14.25
CA GLU A 176 -0.48 -20.21 15.23
C GLU A 176 -1.10 -19.43 16.39
N ALA A 177 -0.59 -18.24 16.69
CA ALA A 177 -1.15 -17.33 17.69
C ALA A 177 -2.48 -16.68 17.25
N LEU A 178 -2.86 -16.80 15.98
CA LEU A 178 -4.12 -16.28 15.45
C LEU A 178 -5.26 -17.29 15.64
N PRO A 179 -6.51 -16.82 15.77
CA PRO A 179 -7.68 -17.70 15.72
C PRO A 179 -7.68 -18.53 14.43
N VAL A 180 -8.09 -19.80 14.52
CA VAL A 180 -8.01 -20.76 13.40
C VAL A 180 -8.62 -20.22 12.11
N ALA A 181 -9.80 -19.59 12.19
CA ALA A 181 -10.46 -19.01 11.03
C ALA A 181 -9.65 -17.88 10.37
N VAL A 182 -8.99 -17.03 11.17
CA VAL A 182 -8.12 -15.95 10.71
C VAL A 182 -6.87 -16.52 10.05
N ARG A 183 -6.20 -17.48 10.70
CA ARG A 183 -5.03 -18.17 10.13
C ARG A 183 -5.34 -18.75 8.75
N LEU A 184 -6.44 -19.50 8.61
CA LEU A 184 -6.86 -20.07 7.33
C LEU A 184 -7.21 -19.00 6.28
N ALA A 185 -7.72 -17.84 6.70
CA ALA A 185 -7.99 -16.73 5.79
C ALA A 185 -6.69 -16.07 5.29
N VAL A 186 -5.73 -15.85 6.18
CA VAL A 186 -4.38 -15.34 5.86
C VAL A 186 -3.67 -16.28 4.91
N GLU A 187 -3.61 -17.58 5.22
CA GLU A 187 -2.95 -18.58 4.36
C GLU A 187 -3.55 -18.62 2.95
N ARG A 188 -4.89 -18.58 2.85
CA ARG A 188 -5.57 -18.50 1.56
C ARG A 188 -5.23 -17.22 0.81
N ALA A 189 -5.17 -16.08 1.49
CA ALA A 189 -4.84 -14.80 0.86
C ALA A 189 -3.38 -14.79 0.34
N LEU A 190 -2.44 -15.28 1.14
CA LEU A 190 -1.03 -15.42 0.76
C LEU A 190 -0.87 -16.34 -0.45
N ALA A 191 -1.58 -17.48 -0.47
CA ALA A 191 -1.58 -18.41 -1.59
C ALA A 191 -2.13 -17.78 -2.87
N ARG A 192 -3.28 -17.08 -2.80
CA ARG A 192 -3.91 -16.40 -3.95
C ARG A 192 -2.98 -15.35 -4.58
N GLY A 193 -2.25 -14.60 -3.77
CA GLY A 193 -1.35 -13.55 -4.25
C GLY A 193 0.03 -14.03 -4.69
N ARG A 194 0.31 -15.34 -4.71
CA ARG A 194 1.64 -15.84 -5.06
C ARG A 194 2.04 -15.48 -6.49
N ALA A 195 1.12 -15.64 -7.44
CA ALA A 195 1.40 -15.39 -8.85
C ALA A 195 1.58 -13.90 -9.18
N SER A 196 0.80 -13.01 -8.56
CA SER A 196 0.90 -11.55 -8.80
C SER A 196 2.25 -10.99 -8.37
N ARG A 197 2.88 -11.59 -7.35
CA ARG A 197 4.17 -11.16 -6.80
C ARG A 197 5.37 -11.55 -7.67
N LEU A 198 5.17 -12.33 -8.72
CA LEU A 198 6.19 -12.63 -9.73
C LEU A 198 6.44 -11.45 -10.68
N PHE A 199 5.57 -10.44 -10.68
CA PHE A 199 5.74 -9.21 -11.43
C PHE A 199 6.16 -8.10 -10.47
N PRO A 200 7.47 -7.85 -10.31
CA PRO A 200 7.95 -6.95 -9.27
C PRO A 200 7.41 -5.54 -9.47
N ARG A 201 7.07 -4.89 -8.36
CA ARG A 201 6.82 -3.46 -8.25
C ARG A 201 8.00 -2.79 -7.57
N ILE A 202 8.17 -1.51 -7.80
CA ILE A 202 9.17 -0.71 -7.09
C ILE A 202 8.62 -0.43 -5.69
N VAL A 203 9.29 -0.96 -4.68
CA VAL A 203 8.92 -0.82 -3.27
C VAL A 203 10.14 -0.30 -2.51
N PRO A 204 10.05 0.82 -1.77
CA PRO A 204 11.13 1.26 -0.91
C PRO A 204 11.37 0.27 0.22
N LYS A 205 12.61 -0.21 0.35
CA LYS A 205 12.97 -1.14 1.44
C LYS A 205 13.08 -0.37 2.76
N ILE A 206 12.15 -0.65 3.68
CA ILE A 206 12.08 -0.01 5.00
C ILE A 206 12.31 -1.05 6.11
N GLY A 207 11.66 -2.21 6.00
CA GLY A 207 11.80 -3.33 6.91
C GLY A 207 13.00 -4.23 6.58
N SER A 208 13.12 -5.37 7.27
CA SER A 208 14.18 -6.34 7.03
C SER A 208 14.04 -7.14 5.73
N ARG A 209 12.83 -7.39 5.20
CA ARG A 209 12.60 -8.19 3.97
C ARG A 209 11.58 -7.62 2.98
N THR A 210 11.83 -7.78 1.68
CA THR A 210 11.05 -7.13 0.61
C THR A 210 9.93 -8.05 0.15
N LEU A 211 8.71 -7.50 0.05
CA LEU A 211 7.62 -8.14 -0.69
C LEU A 211 8.04 -8.44 -2.14
N GLY A 212 8.02 -9.72 -2.54
CA GLY A 212 8.23 -10.13 -3.95
C GLY A 212 9.64 -10.60 -4.33
N LEU A 213 10.62 -10.56 -3.43
CA LEU A 213 11.94 -11.18 -3.66
C LEU A 213 12.23 -12.37 -2.72
N ASP A 214 11.59 -12.43 -1.55
CA ASP A 214 11.85 -13.44 -0.52
C ASP A 214 10.69 -14.42 -0.26
N LEU A 215 9.70 -14.48 -1.15
CA LEU A 215 8.61 -15.43 -0.98
C LEU A 215 9.02 -16.79 -1.58
N PHE A 216 9.24 -17.73 -0.67
CA PHE A 216 9.41 -19.18 -0.88
C PHE A 216 10.81 -19.64 -1.26
N GLU A 217 11.73 -19.65 -0.28
CA GLU A 217 12.55 -20.80 0.11
C GLU A 217 12.71 -20.86 1.64
#